data_AF-A0ABD6IPZ1-F1
#
_entry.id   AF-A0ABD6IPZ1-F1
#
_cell.length_a   1.000
_cell.length_b   1.000
_cell.length_c   1.000
_cell.angle_alpha   90.00
_cell.angle_beta   90.00
_cell.angle_gamma   90.00
#
_symmetry.space_group_name_H-M   'P 1'
#
loop_
_entity.id
_entity.type
_entity.pdbx_description
1 polymer ?
#
loop_
_entity_poly.entity_id
_entity_poly.type
_entity_poly.pdbx_seq_one_letter_code
_entity_poly.pdbx_strand_id
1 'polypeptide(L)'
;MPPRPAGPGAALRAALALGLLLGFYLSALLLLAAVAALDVVLAEGTFTVVTVEGCLGSLAVAWCVLRVVVLSRRPREDREGPPGLSLSPREQPELWEHVRRLAEQARTRPPAEIRIVPGAVAMVREDARWLGLVPGERRLFLGVALLLGLPEAELAAVLGHELGHYAHHDTRLGTLVAALRGRLAHTTGTLRERAAREEA
;
A
#
# COMPACT_ATOMS: atom_id res chain seq x y z
N MET A 1 -14.68 28.62 5.80
CA MET A 1 -13.49 28.83 4.96
C MET A 1 -13.47 27.75 3.88
N PRO A 2 -13.66 28.10 2.59
CA PRO A 2 -13.65 27.10 1.51
C PRO A 2 -12.22 26.54 1.33
N PRO A 3 -12.07 25.26 0.96
CA PRO A 3 -10.76 24.64 0.75
C PRO A 3 -10.04 25.30 -0.44
N ARG A 4 -8.75 25.59 -0.25
CA ARG A 4 -7.88 26.06 -1.34
C ARG A 4 -7.66 24.89 -2.32
N PRO A 5 -7.82 25.10 -3.64
CA PRO A 5 -7.59 24.04 -4.62
C PRO A 5 -6.15 23.51 -4.50
N ALA A 6 -6.00 22.20 -4.64
CA ALA A 6 -4.69 21.55 -4.68
C ALA A 6 -3.80 22.23 -5.72
N GLY A 7 -2.62 22.70 -5.31
CA GLY A 7 -1.69 23.36 -6.21
C GLY A 7 -1.30 22.43 -7.37
N PRO A 8 -1.05 22.96 -8.58
CA PRO A 8 -0.77 22.19 -9.79
C PRO A 8 0.37 21.17 -9.63
N GLY A 9 1.29 21.38 -8.69
CA GLY A 9 2.39 20.46 -8.39
C GLY A 9 1.97 19.12 -7.77
N ALA A 10 0.88 19.05 -7.00
CA ALA A 10 0.42 17.79 -6.41
C ALA A 10 -0.25 16.88 -7.47
N ALA A 11 -1.07 17.48 -8.34
CA ALA A 11 -1.69 16.80 -9.47
C ALA A 11 -0.65 16.28 -10.46
N LEU A 12 0.34 17.10 -10.82
CA LEU A 12 1.43 16.72 -11.71
C LEU A 12 2.26 15.56 -11.18
N ARG A 13 2.68 15.62 -9.90
CA ARG A 13 3.48 14.54 -9.27
C ARG A 13 2.75 13.21 -9.29
N ALA A 14 1.43 13.23 -9.10
CA ALA A 14 0.66 12.02 -9.09
C ALA A 14 0.32 11.51 -10.49
N ALA A 15 0.10 12.40 -11.46
CA ALA A 15 0.02 12.03 -12.87
C ALA A 15 1.33 11.40 -13.36
N LEU A 16 2.48 11.97 -12.99
CA LEU A 16 3.79 11.38 -13.25
C LEU A 16 3.94 10.00 -12.58
N ALA A 17 3.48 9.86 -11.33
CA ALA A 17 3.58 8.60 -10.62
C ALA A 17 2.65 7.51 -11.20
N LEU A 18 1.44 7.88 -11.62
CA LEU A 18 0.53 7.01 -12.38
C LEU A 18 1.14 6.64 -13.74
N GLY A 19 1.71 7.61 -14.44
CA GLY A 19 2.38 7.41 -15.72
C GLY A 19 3.56 6.46 -15.61
N LEU A 20 4.41 6.61 -14.59
CA LEU A 20 5.52 5.68 -14.33
C LEU A 20 5.02 4.27 -14.01
N LEU A 21 3.95 4.16 -13.20
CA LEU A 21 3.41 2.85 -12.83
C LEU A 21 2.77 2.14 -14.03
N LEU A 22 1.94 2.86 -14.79
CA LEU A 22 1.32 2.33 -16.00
C LEU A 22 2.39 2.00 -17.03
N GLY A 23 3.38 2.87 -17.21
CA GLY A 23 4.54 2.66 -18.07
C GLY A 23 5.32 1.40 -17.68
N PHE A 24 5.57 1.18 -16.39
CA PHE A 24 6.23 -0.04 -15.91
C PHE A 24 5.45 -1.31 -16.31
N TYR A 25 4.13 -1.34 -16.09
CA TYR A 25 3.31 -2.49 -16.47
C TYR A 25 3.17 -2.66 -17.99
N LEU A 26 3.06 -1.56 -18.75
CA LEU A 26 3.03 -1.57 -20.20
C LEU A 26 4.35 -2.07 -20.78
N SER A 27 5.50 -1.61 -20.27
CA SER A 27 6.82 -2.08 -20.70
C SER A 27 7.01 -3.58 -20.41
N ALA A 28 6.56 -4.05 -19.25
CA ALA A 28 6.57 -5.48 -18.93
C ALA A 28 5.71 -6.31 -19.90
N LEU A 29 4.51 -5.81 -20.24
CA LEU A 29 3.61 -6.46 -21.21
C LEU A 29 4.19 -6.45 -22.62
N LEU A 30 4.76 -5.33 -23.06
CA LEU A 30 5.42 -5.19 -24.36
C LEU A 30 6.61 -6.12 -24.48
N LEU A 31 7.42 -6.26 -23.41
CA LEU A 31 8.53 -7.20 -23.39
C LEU A 31 8.04 -8.64 -23.53
N LEU A 32 7.00 -9.03 -22.79
CA LEU A 32 6.39 -10.36 -22.91
C LEU A 32 5.82 -10.61 -24.31
N ALA A 33 5.15 -9.61 -24.90
CA ALA A 33 4.59 -9.71 -26.24
C ALA A 33 5.68 -9.81 -27.32
N ALA A 34 6.78 -9.05 -27.18
CA ALA A 34 7.92 -9.13 -28.09
C ALA A 34 8.60 -10.49 -28.04
N VAL A 35 8.79 -11.03 -26.83
CA VAL A 35 9.34 -12.37 -26.60
C VAL A 35 8.42 -13.45 -27.21
N ALA A 36 7.12 -13.38 -26.97
CA ALA A 36 6.15 -14.31 -27.57
C ALA A 36 6.08 -14.20 -29.11
N ALA A 37 6.15 -12.99 -29.67
CA ALA A 37 6.18 -12.77 -31.10
C ALA A 37 7.45 -13.35 -31.74
N LEU A 38 8.60 -13.21 -31.06
CA LEU A 38 9.86 -13.81 -31.49
C LEU A 38 9.76 -15.34 -31.51
N ASP A 39 9.16 -15.94 -30.49
CA ASP A 39 8.92 -17.39 -30.43
C ASP A 39 8.03 -17.87 -31.59
N VAL A 40 6.97 -17.13 -31.94
CA VAL A 40 6.08 -17.45 -33.08
C VAL A 40 6.84 -17.42 -34.41
N VAL A 41 7.64 -16.37 -34.65
CA VAL A 41 8.45 -16.25 -35.88
C VAL A 41 9.49 -17.37 -35.98
N LEU A 42 10.10 -17.75 -34.86
CA LEU A 42 11.05 -18.87 -34.81
C LEU A 42 10.35 -20.24 -35.05
N ALA A 43 9.10 -20.38 -34.61
CA ALA A 43 8.31 -21.60 -34.76
C ALA A 43 7.73 -21.80 -36.17
N GLU A 44 7.58 -20.74 -36.98
CA GLU A 44 7.24 -20.85 -38.41
C GLU A 44 8.38 -21.45 -39.26
N GLY A 45 9.61 -21.51 -38.70
CA GLY A 45 10.77 -22.16 -39.30
C GLY A 45 10.85 -23.67 -39.01
N THR A 46 12.00 -24.28 -39.32
CA THR A 46 12.27 -25.67 -38.93
C THR A 46 12.54 -25.74 -37.42
N PHE A 47 11.84 -26.65 -36.73
CA PHE A 47 12.01 -26.88 -35.30
C PHE A 47 13.43 -27.42 -35.05
N THR A 48 14.29 -26.58 -34.49
CA THR A 48 15.72 -26.86 -34.23
C THR A 48 16.03 -26.67 -32.75
N VAL A 49 17.23 -27.11 -32.31
CA VAL A 49 17.71 -26.91 -30.93
C VAL A 49 17.68 -25.42 -30.54
N VAL A 50 17.96 -24.53 -31.50
CA VAL A 50 17.90 -23.07 -31.34
C VAL A 50 16.47 -22.59 -31.01
N THR A 51 15.43 -23.21 -31.57
CA THR A 51 14.03 -22.90 -31.27
C THR A 51 13.68 -23.25 -29.82
N VAL A 52 14.17 -24.39 -29.32
CA VAL A 52 13.94 -24.85 -27.94
C VAL A 52 14.69 -23.98 -26.93
N GLU A 53 15.95 -23.63 -27.20
CA GLU A 53 16.73 -22.72 -26.36
C GLU A 53 16.11 -21.31 -26.31
N GLY A 54 15.59 -20.83 -27.45
CA GLY A 54 14.83 -19.58 -27.53
C GLY A 54 13.62 -19.59 -26.61
N CYS A 55 12.74 -20.59 -26.74
CA CYS A 55 11.55 -20.69 -25.89
C CYS A 55 11.87 -20.83 -24.39
N LEU A 56 12.94 -21.54 -24.03
CA LEU A 56 13.39 -21.64 -22.63
C LEU A 56 13.89 -20.29 -22.10
N GLY A 57 14.65 -19.54 -22.90
CA GLY A 57 15.07 -18.17 -22.57
C GLY A 57 13.88 -17.23 -22.41
N SER A 58 12.91 -17.32 -23.31
CA SER A 58 11.63 -16.60 -23.27
C SER A 58 10.84 -16.87 -22.00
N LEU A 59 10.72 -18.14 -21.60
CA LEU A 59 10.09 -18.57 -20.35
C LEU A 59 10.82 -18.06 -19.11
N ALA A 60 12.16 -18.04 -19.12
CA ALA A 60 12.95 -17.51 -18.02
C ALA A 60 12.75 -15.99 -17.85
N VAL A 61 12.74 -15.23 -18.96
CA VAL A 61 12.44 -13.79 -18.95
C VAL A 61 11.03 -13.54 -18.46
N ALA A 62 10.04 -14.29 -18.96
CA ALA A 62 8.66 -14.17 -18.54
C ALA A 62 8.48 -14.48 -17.04
N TRP A 63 9.14 -15.52 -16.55
CA TRP A 63 9.17 -15.87 -15.13
C TRP A 63 9.78 -14.76 -14.29
N CYS A 64 10.91 -14.18 -14.70
CA CYS A 64 11.55 -13.06 -14.00
C CYS A 64 10.63 -11.84 -13.93
N VAL A 65 10.03 -11.44 -15.06
CA VAL A 65 9.07 -10.31 -15.11
C VAL A 65 7.88 -10.57 -14.21
N LEU A 66 7.26 -11.75 -14.30
CA LEU A 66 6.13 -12.13 -13.46
C LEU A 66 6.50 -12.10 -11.98
N ARG A 67 7.66 -12.64 -11.62
CA ARG A 67 8.12 -12.68 -10.23
C ARG A 67 8.34 -11.28 -9.67
N VAL A 68 8.95 -10.37 -10.45
CA VAL A 68 9.12 -8.95 -10.06
C VAL A 68 7.77 -8.26 -9.88
N VAL A 69 6.82 -8.49 -10.78
CA VAL A 69 5.47 -7.92 -10.70
C VAL A 69 4.68 -8.45 -9.49
N VAL A 70 4.84 -9.73 -9.16
CA VAL A 70 4.16 -10.35 -8.01
C VAL A 70 4.80 -9.92 -6.70
N LEU A 71 6.13 -9.95 -6.59
CA LEU A 71 6.86 -9.58 -5.37
C LEU A 71 6.85 -8.09 -5.07
N SER A 72 6.66 -7.23 -6.08
CA SER A 72 6.46 -5.79 -5.88
C SER A 72 5.08 -5.44 -5.31
N ARG A 73 4.18 -6.42 -5.17
CA ARG A 73 2.93 -6.24 -4.43
C ARG A 73 3.25 -6.32 -2.93
N ARG A 74 2.77 -5.35 -2.15
CA ARG A 74 2.92 -5.40 -0.69
C ARG A 74 2.37 -6.72 -0.14
N PRO A 75 3.14 -7.42 0.72
CA PRO A 75 2.69 -8.61 1.43
C PRO A 75 1.34 -8.42 2.12
N ARG A 76 0.60 -9.52 2.30
CA ARG A 76 -0.70 -9.49 3.00
C ARG A 76 -0.52 -9.22 4.49
N GLU A 77 0.56 -9.71 5.09
CA GLU A 77 0.90 -9.52 6.51
C GLU A 77 1.09 -8.04 6.87
N ASP A 78 1.71 -7.26 5.99
CA ASP A 78 1.82 -5.80 6.14
C ASP A 78 0.46 -5.08 6.17
N ARG A 79 -0.59 -5.67 5.58
CA ARG A 79 -1.93 -5.09 5.61
C ARG A 79 -2.53 -5.23 7.00
N GLU A 80 -2.47 -6.43 7.58
CA GLU A 80 -3.13 -6.75 8.86
C GLU A 80 -2.64 -5.89 10.02
N GLY A 81 -1.41 -5.37 9.93
CA GLY A 81 -0.85 -4.43 10.90
C GLY A 81 -0.32 -5.11 12.16
N PRO A 82 0.14 -4.33 13.15
CA PRO A 82 0.72 -4.92 14.36
C PRO A 82 -0.27 -5.87 15.04
N PRO A 83 0.19 -7.03 15.52
CA PRO A 83 -0.67 -7.98 16.23
C PRO A 83 -1.24 -7.28 17.46
N GLY A 84 -2.55 -7.44 17.67
CA GLY A 84 -3.28 -6.76 18.72
C GLY A 84 -4.64 -7.39 18.98
N LEU A 85 -5.22 -7.06 20.13
CA LEU A 85 -6.54 -7.54 20.52
C LEU A 85 -7.61 -6.71 19.82
N SER A 86 -8.44 -7.35 18.99
CA SER A 86 -9.59 -6.68 18.36
C SER A 86 -10.65 -6.42 19.43
N LEU A 87 -11.15 -5.19 19.49
CA LEU A 87 -12.23 -4.78 20.38
C LEU A 87 -13.52 -4.60 19.59
N SER A 88 -14.56 -5.34 19.97
CA SER A 88 -15.89 -5.16 19.41
C SER A 88 -16.60 -3.94 20.02
N PRO A 89 -17.56 -3.33 19.29
CA PRO A 89 -18.40 -2.26 19.83
C PRO A 89 -19.19 -2.63 21.09
N ARG A 90 -19.41 -3.92 21.34
CA ARG A 90 -20.14 -4.41 22.52
C ARG A 90 -19.25 -4.48 23.76
N GLU A 91 -17.95 -4.72 23.58
CA GLU A 91 -17.00 -4.82 24.69
C GLU A 91 -16.64 -3.46 25.27
N GLN A 92 -16.54 -2.43 24.42
CA GLN A 92 -16.14 -1.08 24.82
C GLN A 92 -16.99 0.01 24.15
N PRO A 93 -18.30 0.10 24.47
CA PRO A 93 -19.22 1.00 23.76
C PRO A 93 -18.82 2.47 23.87
N GLU A 94 -18.34 2.92 25.04
CA GLU A 94 -17.95 4.30 25.31
C GLU A 94 -16.74 4.73 24.46
N LEU A 95 -15.71 3.88 24.37
CA LEU A 95 -14.54 4.12 23.52
C LEU A 95 -14.95 4.25 22.05
N TRP A 96 -15.81 3.34 21.58
CA TRP A 96 -16.29 3.34 20.21
C TRP A 96 -17.11 4.59 19.88
N GLU A 97 -17.93 5.06 20.82
CA GLU A 97 -18.68 6.30 20.65
C GLU A 97 -17.75 7.51 20.63
N HIS A 98 -16.77 7.56 21.56
CA HIS A 98 -15.78 8.62 21.62
C HIS A 98 -14.99 8.74 20.32
N VAL A 99 -14.49 7.62 19.78
CA VAL A 99 -13.77 7.58 18.49
C VAL A 99 -14.68 8.01 17.33
N ARG A 100 -15.96 7.61 17.34
CA ARG A 100 -16.93 8.04 16.32
C ARG A 100 -17.16 9.55 16.35
N ARG A 101 -17.33 10.13 17.53
CA ARG A 101 -17.47 11.60 17.70
C ARG A 101 -16.22 12.33 17.22
N LEU A 102 -15.04 11.84 17.56
CA LEU A 102 -13.78 12.43 17.07
C LEU A 102 -13.65 12.34 15.54
N ALA A 103 -14.05 11.21 14.95
CA ALA A 103 -14.03 11.05 13.50
C ALA A 103 -15.00 12.03 12.80
N GLU A 104 -16.18 12.23 13.38
CA GLU A 104 -17.16 13.21 12.90
C GLU A 104 -16.63 14.65 13.01
N GLN A 105 -16.06 15.03 14.16
CA GLN A 105 -15.42 16.33 14.36
C GLN A 105 -14.25 16.55 13.38
N ALA A 106 -13.46 15.51 13.14
CA ALA A 106 -12.40 15.52 12.14
C ALA A 106 -12.95 15.53 10.71
N ARG A 107 -14.24 15.31 10.47
CA ARG A 107 -14.87 15.16 9.14
C ARG A 107 -14.24 14.03 8.32
N THR A 108 -14.07 12.87 8.95
CA THR A 108 -13.55 11.67 8.30
C THR A 108 -14.40 10.43 8.62
N ARG A 109 -14.34 9.38 7.80
CA ARG A 109 -15.05 8.12 8.08
C ARG A 109 -14.49 7.47 9.36
N PRO A 110 -15.35 6.96 10.26
CA PRO A 110 -14.89 6.26 11.45
C PRO A 110 -14.16 4.96 11.09
N PRO A 111 -13.26 4.47 11.96
CA PRO A 111 -12.67 3.14 11.81
C PRO A 111 -13.73 2.05 11.93
N ALA A 112 -13.57 0.99 11.13
CA ALA A 112 -14.39 -0.22 11.16
C ALA A 112 -13.91 -1.23 12.21
N GLU A 113 -12.67 -1.10 12.69
CA GLU A 113 -12.08 -1.95 13.73
C GLU A 113 -11.19 -1.09 14.65
N ILE A 114 -11.21 -1.39 15.95
CA ILE A 114 -10.27 -0.85 16.94
C ILE A 114 -9.46 -2.03 17.49
N ARG A 115 -8.14 -1.94 17.43
CA ARG A 115 -7.21 -2.93 17.98
C ARG A 115 -6.37 -2.34 19.09
N ILE A 116 -6.28 -3.06 20.19
CA ILE A 116 -5.36 -2.74 21.28
C ILE A 116 -4.00 -3.39 21.01
N VAL A 117 -2.95 -2.59 21.03
CA VAL A 117 -1.58 -3.02 20.76
C VAL A 117 -0.64 -2.68 21.92
N PRO A 118 0.50 -3.38 22.05
CA PRO A 118 1.53 -3.00 23.00
C PRO A 118 2.16 -1.64 22.67
N GLY A 119 2.60 -0.91 23.71
CA GLY A 119 3.36 0.34 23.57
C GLY A 119 2.52 1.61 23.49
N ALA A 120 3.19 2.72 23.19
CA ALA A 120 2.61 4.08 23.12
C ALA A 120 2.32 4.48 21.66
N VAL A 121 1.40 3.76 21.02
CA VAL A 121 1.09 3.93 19.59
C VAL A 121 -0.36 4.38 19.42
N ALA A 122 -0.61 5.42 18.64
CA ALA A 122 -1.92 5.70 18.07
C ALA A 122 -1.73 5.83 16.57
N MET A 123 -2.43 5.00 15.79
CA MET A 123 -2.33 5.05 14.33
C MET A 123 -3.64 4.58 13.71
N VAL A 124 -4.12 5.31 12.73
CA VAL A 124 -5.18 4.82 11.83
C VAL A 124 -4.52 4.28 10.56
N ARG A 125 -4.94 3.11 10.10
CA ARG A 125 -4.54 2.52 8.82
C ARG A 125 -5.77 2.29 7.97
N GLU A 126 -5.67 2.60 6.68
CA GLU A 126 -6.71 2.31 5.70
C GLU A 126 -6.24 1.24 4.70
N ASP A 127 -7.01 0.16 4.55
CA ASP A 127 -6.81 -0.89 3.56
C ASP A 127 -7.33 -0.46 2.18
N ALA A 128 -6.78 0.63 1.67
CA ALA A 128 -7.21 1.19 0.40
C ALA A 128 -6.93 0.23 -0.78
N ARG A 129 -7.93 0.10 -1.66
CA ARG A 129 -7.87 -0.75 -2.85
C ARG A 129 -7.35 0.06 -4.04
N TRP A 130 -6.94 -0.63 -5.10
CA TRP A 130 -6.46 -0.01 -6.34
C TRP A 130 -5.37 1.05 -6.08
N LEU A 131 -4.36 0.70 -5.28
CA LEU A 131 -3.23 1.58 -4.95
C LEU A 131 -3.60 2.88 -4.22
N GLY A 132 -4.69 2.90 -3.44
CA GLY A 132 -5.11 4.11 -2.73
C GLY A 132 -6.18 4.92 -3.46
N LEU A 133 -6.54 4.53 -4.70
CA LEU A 133 -7.58 5.22 -5.48
C LEU A 133 -8.99 4.93 -4.97
N VAL A 134 -9.20 3.72 -4.44
CA VAL A 134 -10.49 3.30 -3.88
C VAL A 134 -10.34 3.21 -2.36
N PRO A 135 -11.12 3.99 -1.59
CA PRO A 135 -11.07 3.94 -0.14
C PRO A 135 -11.40 2.55 0.40
N GLY A 136 -10.75 2.16 1.48
CA GLY A 136 -10.88 0.86 2.12
C GLY A 136 -11.53 0.92 3.49
N GLU A 137 -11.49 -0.21 4.19
CA GLU A 137 -11.77 -0.30 5.61
C GLU A 137 -10.64 0.34 6.41
N ARG A 138 -11.02 0.98 7.52
CA ARG A 138 -10.07 1.66 8.42
C ARG A 138 -9.96 0.90 9.72
N ARG A 139 -8.74 0.74 10.20
CA ARG A 139 -8.42 0.14 11.50
C ARG A 139 -7.67 1.15 12.35
N LEU A 140 -8.14 1.36 13.57
CA LEU A 140 -7.45 2.14 14.59
C LEU A 140 -6.61 1.18 15.44
N PHE A 141 -5.31 1.42 15.52
CA PHE A 141 -4.41 0.75 16.46
C PHE A 141 -4.17 1.69 17.64
N LEU A 142 -4.55 1.26 18.83
CA LEU A 142 -4.48 2.02 20.05
C LEU A 142 -3.61 1.31 21.08
N GLY A 143 -2.54 1.96 21.49
CA GLY A 143 -1.55 1.46 22.41
C GLY A 143 -2.06 1.46 23.85
N VAL A 144 -1.86 0.35 24.56
CA VAL A 144 -2.19 0.25 25.99
C VAL A 144 -1.50 1.33 26.82
N ALA A 145 -0.26 1.72 26.47
CA ALA A 145 0.46 2.74 27.23
C ALA A 145 -0.18 4.13 27.09
N LEU A 146 -0.85 4.43 25.96
CA LEU A 146 -1.59 5.69 25.80
C LEU A 146 -2.89 5.68 26.59
N LEU A 147 -3.60 4.55 26.61
CA LEU A 147 -4.82 4.38 27.40
C LEU A 147 -4.57 4.53 28.90
N LEU A 148 -3.45 4.02 29.39
CA LEU A 148 -3.09 4.08 30.82
C LEU A 148 -2.32 5.36 31.20
N GLY A 149 -1.62 5.97 30.25
CA GLY A 149 -0.67 7.05 30.50
C GLY A 149 -1.19 8.45 30.19
N LEU A 150 -2.27 8.59 29.42
CA LEU A 150 -2.81 9.90 29.03
C LEU A 150 -4.19 10.15 29.65
N PRO A 151 -4.45 11.37 30.16
CA PRO A 151 -5.81 11.83 30.46
C PRO A 151 -6.72 11.80 29.23
N GLU A 152 -8.03 11.70 29.45
CA GLU A 152 -9.03 11.60 28.35
C GLU A 152 -8.89 12.73 27.32
N ALA A 153 -8.69 13.97 27.76
CA ALA A 153 -8.55 15.12 26.86
C ALA A 153 -7.29 15.04 25.97
N GLU A 154 -6.18 14.55 26.52
CA GLU A 154 -4.92 14.39 25.78
C GLU A 154 -5.03 13.23 24.80
N LEU A 155 -5.63 12.11 25.23
CA LEU A 155 -5.92 10.98 24.35
C LEU A 155 -6.84 11.38 23.20
N ALA A 156 -7.88 12.17 23.48
CA ALA A 156 -8.78 12.71 22.47
C ALA A 156 -8.05 13.61 21.47
N ALA A 157 -7.10 14.43 21.92
CA ALA A 157 -6.29 15.26 21.04
C ALA A 157 -5.39 14.42 20.12
N VAL A 158 -4.75 13.37 20.65
CA VAL A 158 -3.93 12.43 19.86
C VAL A 158 -4.78 11.69 18.83
N LEU A 159 -5.92 11.12 19.24
CA LEU A 159 -6.82 10.42 18.34
C LEU A 159 -7.42 11.35 17.29
N GLY A 160 -7.79 12.57 17.68
CA GLY A 160 -8.26 13.62 16.76
C GLY A 160 -7.20 14.00 15.73
N HIS A 161 -5.93 14.08 16.13
CA HIS A 161 -4.80 14.32 15.22
C HIS A 161 -4.66 13.18 14.19
N GLU A 162 -4.64 11.93 14.66
CA GLU A 162 -4.53 10.75 13.81
C GLU A 162 -5.71 10.58 12.85
N LEU A 163 -6.94 10.86 13.31
CA LEU A 163 -8.13 10.87 12.47
C LEU A 163 -8.12 12.06 11.49
N GLY A 164 -7.62 13.21 11.92
CA GLY A 164 -7.46 14.42 11.13
C GLY A 164 -6.52 14.24 9.93
N HIS A 165 -5.53 13.35 10.03
CA HIS A 165 -4.70 12.95 8.90
C HIS A 165 -5.52 12.39 7.73
N TYR A 166 -6.68 11.76 8.01
CA TYR A 166 -7.58 11.19 6.99
C TYR A 166 -8.74 12.10 6.59
N ALA A 167 -8.89 13.26 7.23
CA ALA A 167 -9.90 14.27 6.92
C ALA A 167 -9.59 15.04 5.62
N HIS A 168 -8.31 15.19 5.29
CA HIS A 168 -7.86 15.89 4.09
C HIS A 168 -7.97 14.96 2.87
N HIS A 169 -9.20 14.78 2.40
CA HIS A 169 -9.57 14.00 1.22
C HIS A 169 -8.98 14.51 -0.12
N ASP A 170 -8.23 15.61 -0.12
CA ASP A 170 -7.69 16.25 -1.33
C ASP A 170 -6.49 15.54 -1.96
N THR A 171 -6.05 14.40 -1.44
CA THR A 171 -4.97 13.66 -2.08
C THR A 171 -5.21 12.15 -2.09
N ARG A 172 -6.26 11.69 -2.81
CA ARG A 172 -6.24 10.32 -3.41
C ARG A 172 -4.92 10.06 -4.15
N LEU A 173 -4.37 11.13 -4.70
CA LEU A 173 -3.05 11.24 -5.30
C LEU A 173 -1.89 11.11 -4.29
N GLY A 174 -2.06 11.58 -3.06
CA GLY A 174 -1.08 11.52 -1.97
C GLY A 174 -1.06 10.14 -1.30
N THR A 175 -2.23 9.54 -1.12
CA THR A 175 -2.36 8.11 -0.73
C THR A 175 -1.79 7.19 -1.80
N LEU A 176 -2.00 7.50 -3.08
CA LEU A 176 -1.33 6.83 -4.19
C LEU A 176 0.20 6.97 -4.15
N VAL A 177 0.72 8.20 -3.98
CA VAL A 177 2.17 8.45 -3.87
C VAL A 177 2.76 7.73 -2.64
N ALA A 178 2.06 7.69 -1.51
CA ALA A 178 2.47 6.94 -0.33
C ALA A 178 2.44 5.41 -0.57
N ALA A 179 1.43 4.91 -1.29
CA ALA A 179 1.35 3.51 -1.69
C ALA A 179 2.55 3.11 -2.55
N LEU A 180 2.87 3.92 -3.57
CA LEU A 180 4.03 3.78 -4.46
C LEU A 180 5.36 3.84 -3.71
N ARG A 181 5.56 4.84 -2.84
CA ARG A 181 6.78 4.93 -2.01
C ARG A 181 7.01 3.68 -1.18
N GLY A 182 5.99 3.15 -0.52
CA GLY A 182 6.17 1.92 0.26
C GLY A 182 6.38 0.67 -0.61
N ARG A 183 5.89 0.63 -1.85
CA ARG A 183 6.27 -0.46 -2.80
C ARG A 183 7.73 -0.35 -3.22
N LEU A 184 8.20 0.86 -3.53
CA LEU A 184 9.61 1.11 -3.87
C LEU A 184 10.53 0.75 -2.69
N ALA A 185 10.17 1.18 -1.48
CA ALA A 185 10.93 0.86 -0.26
C ALA A 185 10.95 -0.65 0.04
N HIS A 186 9.84 -1.36 -0.19
CA HIS A 186 9.80 -2.81 -0.06
C HIS A 186 10.70 -3.49 -1.08
N THR A 187 10.64 -3.10 -2.36
CA THR A 187 11.50 -3.67 -3.41
C THR A 187 12.97 -3.43 -3.09
N THR A 188 13.39 -2.21 -2.70
CA THR A 188 14.78 -1.93 -2.34
C THR A 188 15.23 -2.69 -1.09
N GLY A 189 14.35 -2.86 -0.10
CA GLY A 189 14.58 -3.71 1.06
C GLY A 189 14.84 -5.16 0.68
N THR A 190 13.95 -5.76 -0.13
CA THR A 190 14.10 -7.15 -0.58
C THR A 190 15.35 -7.39 -1.43
N LEU A 191 15.79 -6.39 -2.21
CA LEU A 191 17.04 -6.46 -2.98
C LEU A 191 18.28 -6.37 -2.07
N ARG A 192 18.24 -5.51 -1.05
CA ARG A 192 19.33 -5.40 -0.04
C ARG A 192 19.49 -6.67 0.79
N GLU A 193 18.39 -7.25 1.26
CA GLU A 193 18.43 -8.51 2.02
C GLU A 193 18.99 -9.67 1.21
N ARG A 194 18.75 -9.69 -0.11
CA ARG A 194 19.33 -10.71 -1.00
C ARG A 194 20.81 -10.50 -1.24
N ALA A 195 21.24 -9.26 -1.49
CA ALA A 195 22.68 -8.95 -1.61
C ALA A 195 23.44 -9.35 -0.33
N ALA A 196 22.89 -9.05 0.84
CA ALA A 196 23.48 -9.45 2.12
C ALA A 196 23.51 -10.96 2.39
N ARG A 197 22.67 -11.76 1.70
CA ARG A 197 22.67 -13.22 1.77
C ARG A 197 23.59 -13.88 0.75
N GLU A 198 23.98 -13.17 -0.31
CA GLU A 198 24.95 -13.64 -1.31
C GLU A 198 26.40 -13.32 -0.91
N GLU A 199 26.61 -12.32 -0.03
CA GLU A 199 27.91 -11.94 0.52
C GLU A 199 28.32 -12.71 1.81
N ALA A 200 27.42 -13.53 2.36
CA ALA A 200 27.62 -14.32 3.59
C ALA A 200 27.77 -15.82 3.30
#